data_AF-A0A9P6K7D6-F1
#
_entry.id   AF-A0A9P6K7D6-F1
#
_cell.length_a   1.000
_cell.length_b   1.000
_cell.length_c   1.000
_cell.angle_alpha   90.00
_cell.angle_beta   90.00
_cell.angle_gamma   90.00
#
_symmetry.space_group_name_H-M   'P 1'
#
loop_
_entity.id
_entity.type
_entity.pdbx_description
1 polymer ?
#
loop_
_entity_poly.entity_id
_entity_poly.type
_entity_poly.pdbx_seq_one_letter_code
_entity_poly.pdbx_strand_id
1 'polypeptide(L)' 'MIAAKALQILFFFLAVLVMLGASVDAAPATTKRCIQCFAPPTCPPCNKDQVCKIIPASCHDCGSGECIPL' A
#
# COMPACT_ATOMS: atom_id res chain seq x y z
N MET A 1 29.90 -21.05 -43.71
CA MET A 1 28.98 -19.87 -43.73
C MET A 1 27.65 -20.11 -42.99
N ILE A 2 27.22 -21.36 -42.77
CA ILE A 2 25.92 -21.69 -42.13
C ILE A 2 25.94 -21.50 -40.60
N ALA A 3 27.06 -21.82 -39.94
CA ALA A 3 27.21 -21.73 -38.49
C ALA A 3 27.09 -20.30 -37.94
N ALA A 4 27.61 -19.29 -38.67
CA ALA A 4 27.52 -17.89 -38.27
C ALA A 4 26.07 -17.35 -38.36
N LYS A 5 25.32 -17.77 -39.39
CA LYS A 5 23.90 -17.41 -39.53
C LYS A 5 23.06 -18.06 -38.43
N ALA A 6 23.34 -19.32 -38.07
CA ALA A 6 22.64 -20.01 -36.98
C ALA A 6 22.87 -19.33 -35.63
N LEU A 7 24.10 -18.89 -35.35
CA LEU A 7 24.44 -18.17 -34.11
C LEU A 7 23.77 -16.79 -34.04
N GLN A 8 23.72 -16.06 -35.16
CA GLN A 8 23.01 -14.77 -35.25
C GLN A 8 21.51 -14.94 -35.01
N ILE A 9 20.90 -15.95 -35.64
CA ILE A 9 19.46 -16.24 -35.47
C ILE A 9 19.14 -16.58 -34.01
N LEU A 10 19.97 -17.41 -33.36
CA LEU A 10 19.80 -17.77 -31.95
C LEU A 10 19.87 -16.54 -31.03
N PHE A 11 20.80 -15.62 -31.30
CA PHE A 11 20.94 -14.38 -30.54
C PHE A 11 19.72 -13.47 -30.66
N PHE A 12 19.15 -13.35 -31.87
CA PHE A 12 17.91 -12.59 -32.08
C PHE A 12 16.72 -13.19 -31.31
N PHE A 13 16.58 -14.52 -31.29
CA PHE A 13 15.50 -15.17 -30.51
C PHE A 13 15.63 -14.93 -29.01
N LEU A 14 16.86 -15.00 -28.47
CA LEU A 14 17.12 -14.70 -27.05
C LEU A 14 16.79 -13.23 -26.72
N ALA A 15 17.14 -12.28 -27.59
CA ALA A 15 16.83 -10.87 -27.39
C ALA A 15 15.31 -10.61 -27.37
N VAL A 16 14.55 -11.26 -28.26
CA VAL A 16 13.08 -11.16 -28.31
C VAL A 16 12.43 -11.72 -27.05
N LEU A 17 12.91 -12.87 -26.56
CA LEU A 17 12.44 -13.48 -25.29
C LEU A 17 12.67 -12.56 -24.08
N VAL A 18 13.82 -11.89 -24.00
CA VAL A 18 14.12 -10.93 -22.91
C VAL A 18 13.19 -9.71 -22.97
N MET A 19 12.87 -9.21 -24.16
CA MET A 19 11.98 -8.05 -24.32
C MET A 19 10.51 -8.38 -24.03
N LEU A 20 10.06 -9.59 -24.33
CA LEU A 20 8.68 -10.04 -24.07
C LEU A 20 8.40 -10.33 -22.59
N GLY A 21 9.43 -10.59 -21.77
CA GLY A 21 9.29 -10.88 -20.34
C GLY A 21 9.04 -9.67 -19.43
N ALA A 22 8.96 -8.45 -19.98
CA ALA A 22 8.81 -7.21 -19.21
C ALA A 22 7.35 -6.79 -18.95
N SER A 23 6.37 -7.69 -19.07
CA SER A 23 5.02 -7.43 -18.58
C SER A 23 5.02 -7.52 -17.05
N VAL A 24 5.33 -6.41 -16.39
CA VAL A 24 5.13 -6.25 -14.95
C VAL A 24 3.64 -6.39 -14.67
N ASP A 25 3.28 -7.26 -13.72
CA ASP A 25 1.94 -7.32 -13.14
C ASP A 25 1.65 -5.95 -12.52
N ALA A 26 0.94 -5.10 -13.27
CA ALA A 26 0.33 -3.91 -12.73
C ALA A 26 -0.82 -4.39 -11.84
N ALA A 27 -0.49 -4.74 -10.59
CA ALA A 27 -1.47 -4.93 -9.55
C ALA A 27 -2.41 -3.71 -9.57
N PRO A 28 -3.74 -3.92 -9.61
CA PRO A 28 -4.66 -2.81 -9.72
C PRO A 28 -4.43 -1.91 -8.50
N ALA A 29 -3.98 -0.69 -8.75
CA ALA A 29 -3.92 0.36 -7.75
C ALA A 29 -5.36 0.74 -7.40
N THR A 30 -6.02 -0.10 -6.58
CA THR A 30 -7.23 0.27 -5.88
C THR A 30 -6.80 1.35 -4.91
N THR A 31 -6.90 2.61 -5.34
CA THR A 31 -6.77 3.75 -4.45
C THR A 31 -7.88 3.62 -3.42
N LYS A 32 -7.61 2.93 -2.30
CA LYS A 32 -8.51 2.91 -1.16
C LYS A 32 -8.63 4.35 -0.72
N ARG A 33 -9.73 5.01 -1.09
CA ARG A 33 -10.03 6.38 -0.66
C ARG A 33 -10.34 6.30 0.83
N CYS A 34 -9.32 6.42 1.66
CA CYS A 34 -9.50 6.61 3.09
C CYS A 34 -10.05 8.00 3.35
N ILE A 35 -10.81 8.13 4.43
CA ILE A 35 -11.28 9.44 4.86
C ILE A 35 -10.10 10.28 5.40
N GLN A 36 -10.21 11.60 5.27
CA GLN A 36 -9.22 12.53 5.80
C GLN A 36 -9.76 13.22 7.04
N CYS A 37 -9.04 13.10 8.15
CA CYS A 37 -9.39 13.73 9.42
C CYS A 37 -8.63 15.06 9.55
N PHE A 38 -9.34 16.12 9.92
CA PHE A 38 -8.77 17.48 10.01
C PHE A 38 -8.24 17.84 11.40
N ALA A 39 -8.46 16.98 12.40
CA ALA A 39 -8.01 17.18 13.76
C ALA A 39 -7.53 15.85 14.38
N PRO A 40 -6.49 15.87 15.23
CA PRO A 40 -6.11 14.72 16.02
C PRO A 40 -7.18 14.37 17.05
N PRO A 41 -7.32 13.10 17.46
CA PRO A 41 -8.24 12.71 18.52
C PRO A 41 -7.86 13.39 19.83
N THR A 42 -8.83 14.04 20.46
CA THR A 42 -8.70 14.64 21.78
C THR A 42 -9.61 13.93 22.77
N CYS A 43 -9.15 13.79 24.01
CA CYS A 43 -10.01 13.31 25.08
C CYS A 43 -10.87 14.44 25.66
N PRO A 44 -12.15 14.17 25.97
CA PRO A 44 -12.92 15.05 26.81
C PRO A 44 -12.33 15.08 28.25
N PRO A 45 -12.71 16.06 29.07
CA PRO A 45 -12.32 16.08 30.48
C PRO A 45 -12.89 14.85 31.21
N CYS A 46 -12.01 13.94 31.63
CA CYS A 46 -12.37 12.73 32.37
C CYS A 46 -12.49 13.00 33.88
N ASN A 47 -13.32 12.22 34.56
CA ASN A 47 -13.42 12.26 36.02
C ASN A 47 -12.17 11.64 36.69
N LYS A 48 -12.01 11.83 38.01
CA LYS A 48 -10.86 11.30 38.78
C LYS A 48 -10.67 9.79 38.66
N ASP A 49 -11.75 9.03 38.51
CA ASP A 49 -11.74 7.57 38.44
C ASP A 49 -11.74 7.05 36.99
N GLN A 50 -11.38 7.91 36.04
CA GLN A 50 -11.36 7.60 34.62
C GLN A 50 -10.01 7.95 34.00
N VAL A 51 -9.58 7.15 33.03
CA VAL A 51 -8.41 7.43 32.19
C VAL A 51 -8.85 7.67 30.76
N CYS A 52 -8.20 8.63 30.11
CA CYS A 52 -8.35 8.88 28.69
C CYS A 52 -7.75 7.72 27.88
N LYS A 53 -8.58 7.04 27.09
CA LYS A 53 -8.15 6.05 26.10
C LYS A 53 -8.32 6.63 24.70
N ILE A 54 -7.22 6.71 23.96
CA ILE A 54 -7.24 7.10 22.55
C ILE A 54 -7.53 5.87 21.69
N ILE A 55 -8.57 5.97 20.87
CA ILE A 55 -8.91 5.02 19.82
C ILE A 55 -8.27 5.53 18.52
N PRO A 56 -7.36 4.75 17.90
CA PRO A 56 -6.67 5.16 16.69
C PRO A 56 -7.62 5.28 15.50
N ALA A 57 -7.27 6.13 14.54
CA ALA A 57 -8.02 6.28 13.30
C ALA A 57 -7.95 5.00 12.43
N SER A 58 -9.02 4.76 11.68
CA SER A 58 -9.12 3.72 10.66
C SER A 58 -9.15 4.36 9.27
N CYS A 59 -9.15 3.56 8.20
CA CYS A 59 -9.33 4.09 6.83
C CYS A 59 -10.73 4.72 6.63
N HIS A 60 -11.70 4.35 7.47
CA HIS A 60 -13.10 4.75 7.34
C HIS A 60 -13.59 5.67 8.48
N ASP A 61 -12.82 5.78 9.56
CA ASP A 61 -13.22 6.48 10.78
C ASP A 61 -12.07 7.30 11.36
N CYS A 62 -12.38 8.51 11.83
CA CYS A 62 -11.42 9.32 12.58
C CYS A 62 -11.24 8.74 13.98
N GLY A 63 -10.03 8.84 14.50
CA GLY A 63 -9.74 8.43 15.87
C GLY A 63 -10.60 9.24 16.85
N SER A 64 -10.85 8.67 18.02
CA SER A 64 -11.61 9.32 19.09
C SER A 64 -10.89 9.15 20.44
N GLY A 65 -11.25 9.98 21.41
CA GLY A 65 -10.80 9.84 22.80
C GLY A 65 -12.01 9.56 23.68
N GLU A 66 -11.94 8.50 24.49
CA GLU A 66 -13.02 8.11 25.40
C GLU A 66 -12.49 7.98 26.83
N CYS A 67 -13.29 8.37 27.82
CA CYS A 67 -12.97 8.19 29.23
C CYS A 67 -13.42 6.80 29.68
N ILE A 68 -12.47 5.94 30.02
CA ILE A 68 -12.74 4.59 30.53
C ILE A 68 -12.47 4.54 32.05
N PRO A 69 -13.18 3.70 32.81
CA PRO A 69 -12.87 3.47 34.22
C PRO A 69 -11.43 2.97 34.40
N LEU A 70 -10.79 3.36 35.50
CA LEU A 70 -9.50 2.81 35.94
C LEU A 70 -9.61 1.33 36.36
#